data_AF-A0A2V3VAE8-F1
#
_entry.id   AF-A0A2V3VAE8-F1
#
_cell.length_a   1.000
_cell.length_b   1.000
_cell.length_c   1.000
_cell.angle_alpha   90.00
_cell.angle_beta   90.00
_cell.angle_gamma   90.00
#
_symmetry.space_group_name_H-M   'P 1'
#
loop_
_entity.id
_entity.type
_entity.pdbx_description
1 polymer ?
#
loop_
_entity_poly.entity_id
_entity_poly.type
_entity_poly.pdbx_seq_one_letter_code
_entity_poly.pdbx_strand_id
1 'polypeptide(L)'
;MRAACLAAFQSEISARRADAFFVRIAKERTITEKRQIIAASRAEFDLARQANPGLSDTEIENLLIKERIAHMAPRGKWQDKWLIHPFPNMSEPERAACYLTDFGDYDADHLARLYNKASLHAIDCFFMQVRRRLSILERPIASSSSAGRTWYGYSAYNPAMIVKMLGIFRVFYNFCLSGQDGKTPAMRLGLAKGKVALEDIIYFSSN
;
A
#
# COMPACT_ATOMS: atom_id res chain seq x y z
N MET A 1 7.87 -16.22 3.77
CA MET A 1 6.91 -15.27 3.15
C MET A 1 6.92 -15.29 1.62
N ARG A 2 8.08 -15.24 0.92
CA ARG A 2 8.14 -15.34 -0.56
C ARG A 2 7.29 -16.49 -1.11
N ALA A 3 7.60 -17.72 -0.71
CA ALA A 3 6.94 -18.93 -1.18
C ALA A 3 5.41 -18.93 -0.92
N ALA A 4 4.98 -18.42 0.24
CA ALA A 4 3.55 -18.36 0.57
C ALA A 4 2.78 -17.40 -0.36
N CYS A 5 3.33 -16.23 -0.67
CA CYS A 5 2.72 -15.29 -1.60
C CYS A 5 2.65 -15.87 -3.02
N LEU A 6 3.77 -16.43 -3.51
CA LEU A 6 3.83 -17.02 -4.84
C LEU A 6 2.91 -18.25 -4.98
N ALA A 7 2.75 -19.05 -3.93
CA ALA A 7 1.82 -20.19 -3.93
C ALA A 7 0.36 -19.74 -3.91
N ALA A 8 0.02 -18.73 -3.09
CA ALA A 8 -1.36 -18.26 -2.96
C ALA A 8 -1.91 -17.58 -4.23
N PHE A 9 -1.05 -16.92 -5.00
CA PHE A 9 -1.41 -16.19 -6.23
C PHE A 9 -0.81 -16.82 -7.48
N GLN A 10 -0.51 -18.13 -7.44
CA GLN A 10 0.21 -18.82 -8.52
C GLN A 10 -0.51 -18.68 -9.86
N SER A 11 -1.84 -18.85 -9.88
CA SER A 11 -2.63 -18.78 -11.10
C SER A 11 -2.67 -17.36 -11.68
N GLU A 12 -2.85 -16.33 -10.84
CA GLU A 12 -2.81 -14.93 -11.26
C GLU A 12 -1.45 -14.52 -11.80
N ILE A 13 -0.37 -14.89 -11.11
CA ILE A 13 1.00 -14.56 -11.52
C ILE A 13 1.33 -15.25 -12.84
N SER A 14 1.00 -16.54 -12.97
CA SER A 14 1.24 -17.30 -14.20
C SER A 14 0.43 -16.76 -15.38
N ALA A 15 -0.77 -16.24 -15.12
CA ALA A 15 -1.62 -15.57 -16.12
C ALA A 15 -1.25 -14.10 -16.36
N ARG A 16 -0.14 -13.59 -15.77
CA ARG A 16 0.28 -12.18 -15.84
C ARG A 16 -0.82 -11.18 -15.44
N ARG A 17 -1.66 -11.56 -14.47
CA ARG A 17 -2.71 -10.71 -13.86
C ARG A 17 -2.31 -10.15 -12.49
N ALA A 18 -1.22 -10.63 -11.91
CA ALA A 18 -0.68 -10.13 -10.65
C ALA A 18 0.85 -10.12 -10.68
N ASP A 19 1.40 -9.09 -10.05
CA ASP A 19 2.84 -8.91 -9.85
C ASP A 19 3.14 -8.78 -8.36
N ALA A 20 4.16 -9.48 -7.90
CA ALA A 20 4.51 -9.53 -6.48
C ALA A 20 5.77 -8.73 -6.18
N PHE A 21 5.70 -7.89 -5.15
CA PHE A 21 6.82 -7.08 -4.67
C PHE A 21 7.05 -7.34 -3.19
N PHE A 22 8.31 -7.39 -2.79
CA PHE A 22 8.67 -7.08 -1.41
C PHE A 22 8.79 -5.57 -1.25
N VAL A 23 8.22 -5.05 -0.17
CA VAL A 23 8.34 -3.64 0.19
C VAL A 23 8.92 -3.55 1.60
N ARG A 24 9.91 -2.68 1.77
CA ARG A 24 10.47 -2.33 3.08
C ARG A 24 10.38 -0.83 3.29
N ILE A 25 10.25 -0.41 4.54
CA ILE A 25 10.24 0.98 4.98
C ILE A 25 11.14 1.11 6.21
N ALA A 26 11.81 2.26 6.36
CA ALA A 26 12.53 2.57 7.59
C ALA A 26 11.53 2.97 8.69
N LYS A 27 11.40 2.12 9.71
CA LYS A 27 10.47 2.33 10.84
C LYS A 27 11.05 3.22 11.94
N GLU A 28 12.37 3.20 12.11
CA GLU A 28 13.08 3.84 13.23
C GLU A 28 13.79 5.11 12.78
N ARG A 29 13.03 6.07 12.22
CA ARG A 29 13.54 7.41 11.90
C ARG A 29 12.82 8.45 12.74
N THR A 30 13.58 9.38 13.29
CA THR A 30 13.06 10.57 13.96
C THR A 30 12.35 11.48 12.95
N ILE A 31 11.46 12.34 13.43
CA ILE A 31 10.74 13.29 12.55
C ILE A 31 11.73 14.20 11.80
N THR A 32 12.82 14.60 12.44
CA THR A 32 13.85 15.46 11.85
C THR A 32 14.55 14.76 10.68
N GLU A 33 15.01 13.52 10.86
CA GLU A 33 15.64 12.74 9.78
C GLU A 33 14.68 12.54 8.60
N LYS A 34 13.41 12.22 8.87
CA LYS A 34 12.40 12.08 7.81
C LYS A 34 12.24 13.35 6.99
N ARG A 35 12.19 14.52 7.65
CA ARG A 35 12.09 15.81 6.97
C ARG A 35 13.32 16.09 6.11
N GLN A 36 14.52 15.75 6.59
CA GLN A 36 15.76 15.89 5.82
C GLN A 36 15.74 15.02 4.57
N ILE A 37 15.32 13.76 4.68
CA ILE A 37 15.23 12.83 3.54
C ILE A 37 14.22 13.35 2.49
N ILE A 38 13.06 13.84 2.93
CA ILE A 38 12.06 14.43 2.04
C ILE A 38 12.59 15.70 1.36
N ALA A 39 13.30 16.56 2.10
CA ALA A 39 13.88 17.78 1.54
C ALA A 39 14.95 17.47 0.48
N ALA A 40 15.81 16.48 0.73
CA ALA A 40 16.81 16.02 -0.23
C ALA A 40 16.17 15.47 -1.51
N SER A 41 15.13 14.63 -1.38
CA SER A 41 14.37 14.11 -2.54
C SER A 41 13.70 15.23 -3.35
N ARG A 42 13.13 16.23 -2.69
CA ARG A 42 12.54 17.39 -3.39
C ARG A 42 13.58 18.17 -4.18
N ALA A 43 14.75 18.42 -3.59
CA ALA A 43 15.84 19.09 -4.29
C ALA A 43 16.32 18.28 -5.51
N GLU A 44 16.43 16.95 -5.40
CA GLU A 44 16.74 16.06 -6.54
C GLU A 44 15.68 16.18 -7.65
N PHE A 45 14.39 16.17 -7.27
CA PHE A 45 13.30 16.32 -8.23
C PHE A 45 13.29 17.68 -8.93
N ASP A 46 13.53 18.76 -8.19
CA ASP A 46 13.59 20.12 -8.75
C ASP A 46 14.76 20.28 -9.75
N LEU A 47 15.92 19.66 -9.46
CA LEU A 47 17.04 19.61 -10.40
C LEU A 47 16.67 18.82 -11.67
N ALA A 48 16.04 17.66 -11.53
CA ALA A 48 15.58 16.87 -12.67
C ALA A 48 14.55 17.64 -13.52
N ARG A 49 13.67 18.41 -12.88
CA ARG A 49 12.70 19.29 -13.55
C ARG A 49 13.38 20.42 -14.34
N GLN A 50 14.39 21.06 -13.76
CA GLN A 50 15.17 22.10 -14.45
C GLN A 50 15.95 21.55 -15.64
N ALA A 51 16.50 20.34 -15.52
CA ALA A 51 17.20 19.66 -16.60
C ALA A 51 16.28 19.19 -17.74
N ASN A 52 14.98 19.04 -17.47
CA ASN A 52 13.99 18.52 -18.41
C ASN A 52 12.77 19.45 -18.53
N PRO A 53 12.93 20.70 -19.03
CA PRO A 53 11.87 21.71 -19.02
C PRO A 53 10.66 21.37 -19.92
N GLY A 54 10.78 20.40 -20.82
CA GLY A 54 9.69 19.93 -21.69
C GLY A 54 8.88 18.77 -21.13
N LEU A 55 9.26 18.20 -19.98
CA LEU A 55 8.59 17.05 -19.38
C LEU A 55 7.62 17.49 -18.27
N SER A 56 6.50 16.78 -18.18
CA SER A 56 5.58 16.87 -17.05
C SER A 56 6.17 16.24 -15.78
N ASP A 57 5.64 16.62 -14.62
CA ASP A 57 6.05 16.05 -13.33
C ASP A 57 5.95 14.51 -13.33
N THR A 58 4.91 13.95 -13.95
CA THR A 58 4.72 12.49 -14.06
C THR A 58 5.76 11.80 -14.96
N GLU A 59 6.24 12.49 -16.00
CA GLU A 59 7.30 11.98 -16.87
C GLU A 59 8.65 12.02 -16.16
N ILE A 60 8.91 13.09 -15.41
CA ILE A 60 10.09 13.22 -14.55
C ILE A 60 10.09 12.15 -13.46
N GLU A 61 8.94 11.89 -12.83
CA GLU A 61 8.81 10.80 -11.86
C GLU A 61 9.18 9.44 -12.45
N ASN A 62 8.62 9.10 -13.61
CA ASN A 62 8.95 7.86 -14.30
C ASN A 62 10.43 7.80 -14.69
N LEU A 63 11.00 8.91 -15.18
CA LEU A 63 12.41 9.00 -15.54
C LEU A 63 13.32 8.69 -14.35
N LEU A 64 13.11 9.34 -13.20
CA LEU A 64 13.90 9.11 -11.99
C LEU A 64 13.80 7.68 -11.47
N ILE A 65 12.64 7.03 -11.64
CA ILE A 65 12.48 5.62 -11.31
C ILE A 65 13.27 4.75 -12.29
N LYS A 66 13.19 5.01 -13.61
CA LYS A 66 13.95 4.25 -14.63
C LYS A 66 15.45 4.32 -14.38
N GLU A 67 15.98 5.49 -14.05
CA GLU A 67 17.39 5.67 -13.68
C GLU A 67 17.76 4.80 -12.48
N ARG A 68 16.93 4.83 -11.41
CA ARG A 68 17.17 3.97 -10.24
C ARG A 68 17.08 2.49 -10.55
N ILE A 69 16.18 2.07 -11.45
CA ILE A 69 16.09 0.67 -11.93
C ILE A 69 17.39 0.27 -12.61
N ALA A 70 17.92 1.11 -13.50
CA ALA A 70 19.16 0.85 -14.24
C ALA A 70 20.39 0.71 -13.31
N HIS A 71 20.40 1.41 -12.18
CA HIS A 71 21.46 1.34 -11.18
C HIS A 71 21.27 0.27 -10.09
N MET A 72 20.20 -0.54 -10.16
CA MET A 72 20.00 -1.61 -9.18
C MET A 72 21.07 -2.70 -9.31
N ALA A 73 21.73 -3.00 -8.20
CA ALA A 73 22.64 -4.14 -8.08
C ALA A 73 21.99 -5.28 -7.26
N PRO A 74 22.17 -6.55 -7.64
CA PRO A 74 21.72 -7.68 -6.85
C PRO A 74 22.44 -7.70 -5.49
N ARG A 75 21.71 -7.97 -4.41
CA ARG A 75 22.27 -8.05 -3.05
C ARG A 75 21.89 -9.34 -2.34
N GLY A 76 22.85 -9.88 -1.58
CA GLY A 76 22.66 -11.04 -0.69
C GLY A 76 22.55 -12.38 -1.41
N LYS A 77 22.25 -13.44 -0.65
CA LYS A 77 22.22 -14.84 -1.12
C LYS A 77 21.27 -15.07 -2.29
N TRP A 78 20.13 -14.37 -2.30
CA TRP A 78 19.07 -14.54 -3.30
C TRP A 78 19.16 -13.58 -4.48
N GLN A 79 20.23 -12.77 -4.54
CA GLN A 79 20.46 -11.78 -5.60
C GLN A 79 19.30 -10.79 -5.80
N ASP A 80 18.59 -10.46 -4.72
CA ASP A 80 17.43 -9.58 -4.76
C ASP A 80 17.84 -8.15 -5.16
N LYS A 81 17.15 -7.59 -6.17
CA LYS A 81 17.36 -6.23 -6.67
C LYS A 81 16.39 -5.28 -5.99
N TRP A 82 16.93 -4.40 -5.15
CA TRP A 82 16.14 -3.43 -4.39
C TRP A 82 16.26 -2.04 -5.01
N LEU A 83 15.11 -1.49 -5.38
CA LEU A 83 14.98 -0.08 -5.74
C LEU A 83 14.68 0.72 -4.49
N ILE A 84 15.53 1.68 -4.13
CA ILE A 84 15.20 2.71 -3.15
C ILE A 84 14.32 3.72 -3.85
N HIS A 85 13.11 3.96 -3.35
CA HIS A 85 12.14 4.80 -4.05
C HIS A 85 12.60 6.27 -4.08
N PRO A 86 12.48 6.98 -5.22
CA PRO A 86 12.87 8.40 -5.31
C PRO A 86 12.07 9.33 -4.43
N PHE A 87 10.80 8.97 -4.22
CA PHE A 87 9.79 9.84 -3.63
C PHE A 87 9.39 9.29 -2.25
N PRO A 88 10.14 9.65 -1.19
CA PRO A 88 9.80 9.32 0.18
C PRO A 88 8.67 10.21 0.68
N ASN A 89 7.95 9.73 1.69
CA ASN A 89 6.98 10.53 2.43
C ASN A 89 7.12 10.28 3.94
N MET A 90 6.37 11.00 4.77
CA MET A 90 6.49 10.90 6.23
C MET A 90 6.17 9.51 6.79
N SER A 91 5.29 8.77 6.12
CA SER A 91 4.93 7.40 6.48
C SER A 91 5.95 6.39 5.94
N GLU A 92 6.58 6.66 4.80
CA GLU A 92 7.50 5.78 4.09
C GLU A 92 8.79 6.54 3.67
N PRO A 93 9.64 6.99 4.62
CA PRO A 93 10.76 7.90 4.35
C PRO A 93 11.93 7.25 3.59
N GLU A 94 12.04 5.93 3.60
CA GLU A 94 13.06 5.17 2.86
C GLU A 94 12.42 3.92 2.27
N ARG A 95 11.31 4.11 1.55
CA ARG A 95 10.63 3.01 0.89
C ARG A 95 11.61 2.35 -0.08
N ALA A 96 11.67 1.03 -0.06
CA ALA A 96 12.33 0.28 -1.11
C ALA A 96 11.50 -0.93 -1.52
N ALA A 97 11.58 -1.27 -2.80
CA ALA A 97 10.82 -2.35 -3.40
C ALA A 97 11.75 -3.33 -4.14
N CYS A 98 11.43 -4.62 -4.06
CA CYS A 98 12.09 -5.68 -4.82
C CYS A 98 11.02 -6.45 -5.59
N TYR A 99 11.16 -6.49 -6.90
CA TYR A 99 10.24 -7.21 -7.77
C TYR A 99 10.54 -8.71 -7.72
N LEU A 100 9.53 -9.55 -7.50
CA LEU A 100 9.68 -10.98 -7.28
C LEU A 100 9.27 -11.84 -8.48
N THR A 101 8.44 -11.28 -9.35
CA THR A 101 7.83 -11.97 -10.49
C THR A 101 8.24 -11.27 -11.78
N ASP A 102 9.53 -10.94 -11.89
CA ASP A 102 10.10 -10.35 -13.08
C ASP A 102 10.32 -11.41 -14.15
N PHE A 103 9.51 -11.38 -15.20
CA PHE A 103 9.64 -12.24 -16.37
C PHE A 103 10.41 -11.55 -17.52
N GLY A 104 10.84 -10.30 -17.35
CA GLY A 104 11.56 -9.52 -18.37
C GLY A 104 10.71 -9.16 -19.60
N ASP A 105 9.38 -9.20 -19.47
CA ASP A 105 8.41 -9.00 -20.55
C ASP A 105 7.75 -7.60 -20.55
N TYR A 106 8.00 -6.77 -19.53
CA TYR A 106 7.49 -5.41 -19.45
C TYR A 106 8.46 -4.38 -20.04
N ASP A 107 7.89 -3.36 -20.67
CA ASP A 107 8.64 -2.17 -21.08
C ASP A 107 9.08 -1.33 -19.87
N ALA A 108 10.07 -0.46 -20.09
CA ALA A 108 10.66 0.34 -19.02
C ALA A 108 9.65 1.31 -18.36
N ASP A 109 8.67 1.84 -19.11
CA ASP A 109 7.63 2.71 -18.54
C ASP A 109 6.65 1.93 -17.69
N HIS A 110 6.23 0.76 -18.15
CA HIS A 110 5.37 -0.12 -17.37
C HIS A 110 6.06 -0.55 -16.07
N LEU A 111 7.32 -0.96 -16.15
CA LEU A 111 8.10 -1.36 -14.98
C LEU A 111 8.25 -0.20 -13.98
N ALA A 112 8.57 1.00 -14.45
CA ALA A 112 8.66 2.18 -13.59
C ALA A 112 7.32 2.49 -12.89
N ARG A 113 6.19 2.40 -13.61
CA ARG A 113 4.86 2.55 -13.03
C ARG A 113 4.54 1.49 -11.98
N LEU A 114 4.97 0.24 -12.17
CA LEU A 114 4.81 -0.82 -11.16
C LEU A 114 5.59 -0.50 -9.88
N TYR A 115 6.86 -0.10 -10.01
CA TYR A 115 7.68 0.32 -8.87
C TYR A 115 7.09 1.54 -8.14
N ASN A 116 6.48 2.48 -8.87
CA ASN A 116 5.82 3.63 -8.24
C ASN A 116 4.60 3.20 -7.40
N LYS A 117 3.87 2.17 -7.84
CA LYS A 117 2.72 1.58 -7.13
C LYS A 117 3.10 0.71 -5.93
N ALA A 118 4.36 0.27 -5.82
CA ALA A 118 4.82 -0.60 -4.74
C ALA A 118 4.92 0.17 -3.40
N SER A 119 3.83 0.17 -2.64
CA SER A 119 3.69 0.88 -1.36
C SER A 119 2.92 0.05 -0.33
N LEU A 120 3.26 0.21 0.96
CA LEU A 120 2.49 -0.35 2.07
C LEU A 120 1.44 0.63 2.60
N HIS A 121 1.60 1.93 2.31
CA HIS A 121 0.74 3.00 2.84
C HIS A 121 -0.75 2.72 2.68
N ALA A 122 -1.21 2.37 1.48
CA ALA A 122 -2.62 2.11 1.22
C ALA A 122 -3.17 0.92 2.04
N ILE A 123 -2.38 -0.15 2.15
CA ILE A 123 -2.74 -1.36 2.91
C ILE A 123 -2.77 -1.05 4.40
N ASP A 124 -1.76 -0.32 4.91
CA ASP A 124 -1.68 0.09 6.31
C ASP A 124 -2.85 1.01 6.68
N CYS A 125 -3.22 1.95 5.81
CA CYS A 125 -4.41 2.79 5.99
C CYS A 125 -5.69 1.95 6.04
N PHE A 126 -5.86 0.97 5.15
CA PHE A 126 -7.00 0.07 5.18
C PHE A 126 -7.05 -0.75 6.48
N PHE A 127 -5.93 -1.36 6.89
CA PHE A 127 -5.85 -2.10 8.14
C PHE A 127 -6.06 -1.23 9.37
N MET A 128 -5.62 0.02 9.34
CA MET A 128 -5.93 0.98 10.41
C MET A 128 -7.44 1.23 10.49
N GLN A 129 -8.12 1.42 9.35
CA GLN A 129 -9.58 1.60 9.35
C GLN A 129 -10.30 0.35 9.86
N VAL A 130 -9.88 -0.83 9.43
CA VAL A 130 -10.39 -2.12 9.93
C VAL A 130 -10.27 -2.19 11.44
N ARG A 131 -9.07 -1.96 11.99
CA ARG A 131 -8.78 -2.07 13.43
C ARG A 131 -9.52 -1.04 14.29
N ARG A 132 -9.78 0.16 13.75
CA ARG A 132 -10.49 1.23 14.48
C ARG A 132 -12.01 1.13 14.40
N ARG A 133 -12.54 0.42 13.41
CA ARG A 133 -14.01 0.32 13.17
C ARG A 133 -14.58 -1.05 13.54
N LEU A 134 -13.75 -2.09 13.61
CA LEU A 134 -14.16 -3.43 14.01
C LEU A 134 -13.48 -3.78 15.34
N SER A 135 -14.23 -3.67 16.44
CA SER A 135 -13.75 -3.95 17.80
C SER A 135 -13.09 -5.32 17.93
N ILE A 136 -13.65 -6.33 17.25
CA ILE A 136 -13.14 -7.71 17.20
C ILE A 136 -11.74 -7.85 16.60
N LEU A 137 -11.29 -6.86 15.83
CA LEU A 137 -9.97 -6.78 15.20
C LEU A 137 -9.13 -5.64 15.77
N GLU A 138 -9.61 -4.98 16.83
CA GLU A 138 -8.85 -3.94 17.50
C GLU A 138 -7.55 -4.53 18.08
N ARG A 139 -6.48 -3.72 18.07
CA ARG A 139 -5.25 -4.14 18.72
C ARG A 139 -5.46 -4.10 20.22
N PRO A 140 -5.05 -5.14 20.96
CA PRO A 140 -5.07 -5.09 22.40
C PRO A 140 -4.28 -3.91 22.95
N ILE A 141 -4.79 -3.32 24.02
CA ILE A 141 -4.09 -2.27 24.74
C ILE A 141 -3.15 -2.94 25.74
N ALA A 142 -1.84 -2.78 25.53
CA ALA A 142 -0.85 -3.14 26.54
C ALA A 142 -0.75 -2.01 27.57
N SER A 143 -0.95 -2.29 28.85
CA SER A 143 -0.63 -1.35 29.93
C SER A 143 0.79 -1.63 30.46
N SER A 144 1.51 -0.59 30.85
CA SER A 144 2.85 -0.71 31.44
C SER A 144 2.86 -1.57 32.71
N SER A 145 1.73 -1.67 33.40
CA SER A 145 1.54 -2.47 34.62
C SER A 145 1.19 -3.95 34.37
N SER A 146 0.91 -4.38 33.13
CA SER A 146 0.41 -5.74 32.88
C SER A 146 1.48 -6.82 32.77
N ALA A 147 2.77 -6.49 32.99
CA ALA A 147 3.91 -7.41 32.82
C ALA A 147 3.90 -8.13 31.44
N GLY A 148 3.46 -7.44 30.39
CA GLY A 148 3.33 -8.00 29.04
C GLY A 148 2.04 -8.77 28.77
N ARG A 149 1.13 -8.90 29.75
CA ARG A 149 -0.20 -9.50 29.53
C ARG A 149 -1.06 -8.61 28.68
N THR A 150 -1.73 -9.23 27.72
CA THR A 150 -2.50 -8.57 26.68
C THR A 150 -3.95 -9.01 26.79
N TRP A 151 -4.87 -8.09 27.13
CA TRP A 151 -6.29 -8.41 27.29
C TRP A 151 -7.04 -8.19 25.97
N TYR A 152 -7.72 -9.23 25.50
CA TYR A 152 -8.54 -9.20 24.31
C TYR A 152 -10.02 -9.09 24.69
N GLY A 153 -10.51 -7.87 24.91
CA GLY A 153 -11.90 -7.64 25.36
C GLY A 153 -12.97 -8.03 24.34
N TYR A 154 -12.62 -8.12 23.05
CA TYR A 154 -13.57 -8.28 21.95
C TYR A 154 -13.30 -9.49 21.05
N SER A 155 -12.53 -10.48 21.49
CA SER A 155 -12.19 -11.64 20.65
C SER A 155 -13.41 -12.40 20.13
N ALA A 156 -13.37 -12.78 18.85
CA ALA A 156 -14.38 -13.64 18.26
C ALA A 156 -14.26 -15.06 18.83
N TYR A 157 -15.34 -15.59 19.41
CA TYR A 157 -15.41 -17.02 19.73
C TYR A 157 -15.44 -17.90 18.47
N ASN A 158 -16.01 -17.37 17.36
CA ASN A 158 -16.07 -18.05 16.07
C ASN A 158 -15.35 -17.21 14.99
N PRO A 159 -14.27 -17.72 14.37
CA PRO A 159 -13.54 -16.99 13.33
C PRO A 159 -14.40 -16.69 12.09
N ALA A 160 -15.48 -17.43 11.84
CA ALA A 160 -16.42 -17.12 10.76
C ALA A 160 -17.06 -15.73 10.91
N MET A 161 -17.21 -15.22 12.14
CA MET A 161 -17.72 -13.86 12.38
C MET A 161 -16.75 -12.79 11.88
N ILE A 162 -15.44 -13.03 11.99
CA ILE A 162 -14.42 -12.11 11.46
C ILE A 162 -14.54 -12.01 9.95
N VAL A 163 -14.71 -13.14 9.26
CA VAL A 163 -14.87 -13.18 7.79
C VAL A 163 -16.12 -12.40 7.37
N LYS A 164 -17.25 -12.63 8.04
CA LYS A 164 -18.50 -11.90 7.77
C LYS A 164 -18.35 -10.39 7.99
N MET A 165 -17.76 -9.99 9.11
CA MET A 165 -17.54 -8.57 9.43
C MET A 165 -16.60 -7.89 8.44
N LEU A 166 -15.52 -8.55 8.03
CA LEU A 166 -14.63 -8.05 6.98
C LEU A 166 -15.32 -7.95 5.62
N GLY A 167 -16.22 -8.90 5.30
CA GLY A 167 -17.04 -8.85 4.11
C GLY A 167 -17.95 -7.61 4.07
N ILE A 168 -18.70 -7.37 5.16
CA ILE A 168 -19.55 -6.18 5.32
C ILE A 168 -18.71 -4.91 5.24
N PHE A 169 -17.59 -4.88 5.97
CA PHE A 169 -16.69 -3.73 5.98
C PHE A 169 -16.11 -3.43 4.60
N ARG A 170 -15.77 -4.45 3.81
CA ARG A 170 -15.27 -4.28 2.44
C ARG A 170 -16.30 -3.61 1.54
N VAL A 171 -17.58 -3.98 1.63
CA VAL A 171 -18.65 -3.35 0.85
C VAL A 171 -18.81 -1.89 1.30
N PHE A 172 -18.96 -1.68 2.61
CA PHE A 172 -19.10 -0.34 3.18
C PHE A 172 -17.93 0.59 2.81
N TYR A 173 -16.69 0.12 2.98
CA TYR A 173 -15.48 0.89 2.70
C TYR A 173 -15.38 1.28 1.23
N ASN A 174 -15.68 0.36 0.31
CA ASN A 174 -15.51 0.61 -1.12
C ASN A 174 -16.62 1.46 -1.73
N PHE A 175 -17.87 1.33 -1.26
CA PHE A 175 -19.04 1.91 -1.93
C PHE A 175 -19.73 3.04 -1.14
N CYS A 176 -19.60 3.07 0.19
CA CYS A 176 -20.32 4.03 1.03
C CYS A 176 -19.40 5.07 1.68
N LEU A 177 -18.17 4.68 2.06
CA LEU A 177 -17.25 5.56 2.76
C LEU A 177 -16.47 6.46 1.78
N SER A 178 -16.80 7.74 1.78
CA SER A 178 -16.06 8.76 1.01
C SER A 178 -14.80 9.22 1.75
N GLY A 179 -13.75 9.50 0.98
CA GLY A 179 -12.55 10.19 1.47
C GLY A 179 -12.76 11.71 1.59
N GLN A 180 -11.69 12.44 1.89
CA GLN A 180 -11.70 13.91 1.99
C GLN A 180 -12.07 14.59 0.66
N ASP A 181 -11.78 13.93 -0.46
CA ASP A 181 -12.12 14.35 -1.83
C ASP A 181 -13.58 14.03 -2.22
N GLY A 182 -14.40 13.53 -1.29
CA GLY A 182 -15.78 13.11 -1.52
C GLY A 182 -15.93 11.79 -2.28
N LYS A 183 -14.84 11.18 -2.77
CA LYS A 183 -14.87 9.97 -3.60
C LYS A 183 -14.67 8.70 -2.77
N THR A 184 -15.38 7.65 -3.14
CA THR A 184 -15.20 6.30 -2.57
C THR A 184 -14.08 5.55 -3.31
N PRO A 185 -13.48 4.50 -2.72
CA PRO A 185 -12.51 3.67 -3.42
C PRO A 185 -13.05 3.06 -4.73
N ALA A 186 -14.31 2.63 -4.76
CA ALA A 186 -14.93 2.11 -5.98
C ALA A 186 -15.03 3.18 -7.08
N MET A 187 -15.30 4.43 -6.72
CA MET A 187 -15.29 5.55 -7.67
C MET A 187 -13.88 5.79 -8.25
N ARG A 188 -12.83 5.71 -7.42
CA ARG A 188 -11.44 5.89 -7.89
C ARG A 188 -11.00 4.81 -8.87
N LEU A 189 -11.54 3.60 -8.73
CA LEU A 189 -11.30 2.47 -9.62
C LEU A 189 -12.24 2.44 -10.83
N GLY A 190 -13.18 3.38 -10.95
CA GLY A 190 -14.18 3.40 -12.03
C GLY A 190 -15.26 2.30 -11.91
N LEU A 191 -15.35 1.63 -10.77
CA LEU A 191 -16.34 0.58 -10.51
C LEU A 191 -17.72 1.14 -10.13
N ALA A 192 -17.79 2.40 -9.69
CA ALA A 192 -19.02 3.07 -9.30
C ALA A 192 -19.04 4.52 -9.82
N LYS A 193 -20.22 4.98 -10.27
CA LYS A 193 -20.43 6.36 -10.73
C LYS A 193 -20.63 7.36 -9.59
N GLY A 194 -21.03 6.88 -8.41
CA GLY A 194 -21.31 7.69 -7.24
C GLY A 194 -21.24 6.86 -5.96
N LYS A 195 -21.41 7.55 -4.83
CA LYS A 195 -21.54 6.91 -3.51
C LYS A 195 -22.86 6.15 -3.45
N VAL A 196 -22.82 4.94 -2.90
CA VAL A 196 -24.00 4.12 -2.64
C VAL A 196 -24.52 4.42 -1.23
N ALA A 197 -25.82 4.66 -1.10
CA ALA A 197 -26.46 4.88 0.20
C ALA A 197 -26.57 3.55 0.97
N LEU A 198 -26.66 3.59 2.30
CA LEU A 198 -26.76 2.35 3.08
C LEU A 198 -28.11 1.67 2.87
N GLU A 199 -29.14 2.47 2.64
CA GLU A 199 -30.53 2.11 2.39
C GLU A 199 -30.68 1.33 1.07
N ASP A 200 -29.77 1.56 0.11
CA ASP A 200 -29.73 0.82 -1.15
C ASP A 200 -29.13 -0.60 -1.00
N ILE A 201 -28.49 -0.87 0.15
CA ILE A 201 -27.79 -2.13 0.45
C ILE A 201 -28.57 -2.94 1.49
N ILE A 202 -29.14 -2.26 2.49
CA ILE A 202 -29.88 -2.88 3.60
C ILE A 202 -31.34 -2.50 3.49
N TYR A 203 -32.17 -3.49 3.17
CA TYR A 203 -33.63 -3.34 3.15
C TYR A 203 -34.17 -3.54 4.56
N PHE A 204 -34.72 -2.47 5.16
CA PHE A 204 -35.52 -2.59 6.37
C PHE A 204 -36.97 -2.78 5.95
N SER A 205 -37.48 -4.01 6.06
CA SER A 205 -38.92 -4.25 6.00
C SER A 205 -39.56 -3.68 7.26
N SER A 206 -40.36 -2.61 7.10
CA SER A 206 -41.24 -2.10 8.14
C SER A 206 -42.27 -3.19 8.46
N ASN A 207 -42.19 -3.78 9.66
CA ASN A 207 -43.31 -4.52 10.25
C ASN A 207 -44.26 -3.54 10.94
#